data_AF-A0A7C0VDA4-F1
#
_entry.id   AF-A0A7C0VDA4-F1
#
_cell.length_a   1.000
_cell.length_b   1.000
_cell.length_c   1.000
_cell.angle_alpha   90.00
_cell.angle_beta   90.00
_cell.angle_gamma   90.00
#
_symmetry.space_group_name_H-M   'P 1'
#
loop_
_entity.id
_entity.type
_entity.pdbx_description
1 polymer ?
#
loop_
_entity_poly.entity_id
_entity_poly.type
_entity_poly.pdbx_seq_one_letter_code
_entity_poly.pdbx_strand_id
1 'polypeptide(L)' 'MPYCTECGGRLKWDYKLRQYSCQSCGLTYTESQLSKELERLYSRDDDEEEKRRQRNQEYLEWWTSNKKDQRR' A
#
# COMPACT_ATOMS: atom_id res chain seq x y z
N MET A 1 1.37 -6.11 13.76
CA MET A 1 0.63 -7.38 13.95
C MET A 1 0.14 -7.80 12.58
N PRO A 2 0.49 -8.99 12.06
CA PRO A 2 0.03 -9.41 10.74
C PRO A 2 -1.51 -9.51 10.72
N TYR A 3 -2.11 -8.93 9.69
CA TYR A 3 -3.54 -8.93 9.48
C TYR A 3 -3.86 -9.69 8.19
N CYS A 4 -5.03 -10.31 8.15
CA CYS A 4 -5.51 -10.99 6.96
C CYS A 4 -5.88 -9.95 5.90
N THR A 5 -5.33 -10.10 4.69
CA THR A 5 -5.57 -9.19 3.57
C THR A 5 -7.00 -9.26 3.04
N GLU A 6 -7.72 -10.35 3.32
CA GLU A 6 -9.09 -10.57 2.82
C GLU A 6 -10.16 -10.00 3.78
N CYS A 7 -9.96 -10.11 5.10
CA CYS A 7 -10.98 -9.76 6.08
C CYS A 7 -10.54 -8.79 7.19
N GLY A 8 -9.26 -8.38 7.20
CA GLY A 8 -8.70 -7.52 8.24
C GLY A 8 -8.58 -8.18 9.63
N GLY A 9 -8.89 -9.47 9.74
CA GLY A 9 -8.79 -10.24 10.98
C GLY A 9 -7.34 -10.44 11.44
N ARG A 10 -7.15 -10.75 12.72
CA ARG A 10 -5.82 -11.04 13.27
C ARG A 10 -5.32 -12.41 12.78
N LEU A 11 -4.06 -12.45 12.35
CA LEU A 11 -3.37 -13.69 12.04
C LEU A 11 -2.62 -14.21 13.29
N LYS A 12 -2.74 -15.51 13.55
CA LYS A 12 -2.03 -16.23 14.61
C LYS A 12 -1.04 -17.19 13.97
N TRP A 13 0.19 -17.23 14.48
CA TRP A 13 1.17 -18.21 14.05
C TRP A 13 0.85 -19.60 14.61
N ASP A 14 0.75 -20.59 13.72
CA ASP A 14 0.68 -22.00 14.05
C ASP A 14 2.07 -22.63 13.94
N TYR A 15 2.65 -22.99 15.09
CA TYR A 15 3.99 -23.59 15.16
C TYR A 15 4.08 -25.00 14.57
N LYS A 16 2.96 -25.74 14.52
CA LYS A 16 2.94 -27.11 13.98
C LYS A 16 2.99 -27.08 12.47
N LEU A 17 2.20 -26.19 11.87
CA LEU A 17 2.11 -26.03 10.42
C LEU A 17 3.12 -25.03 9.86
N ARG A 18 3.77 -24.24 10.72
CA ARG A 18 4.64 -23.10 10.35
C ARG A 18 3.95 -22.15 9.38
N GLN A 19 2.71 -21.82 9.70
CA GLN A 19 1.83 -20.98 8.90
C GLN A 19 1.05 -20.01 9.79
N TYR A 20 0.63 -18.89 9.22
CA TYR A 20 -0.27 -17.94 9.86
C TYR A 20 -1.71 -18.34 9.57
N SER A 21 -2.56 -18.47 10.59
CA SER A 21 -4.00 -18.74 10.46
C SER A 21 -4.82 -17.53 10.88
N CYS A 22 -5.82 -17.16 10.08
CA CYS A 22 -6.73 -16.07 10.41
C CYS A 22 -7.82 -16.55 11.35
N GLN A 23 -8.00 -15.82 12.46
CA GLN A 23 -9.01 -16.15 13.45
C GLN A 23 -10.44 -15.78 13.04
N SER A 24 -10.62 -14.98 11.98
CA SER A 24 -11.92 -14.51 11.52
C SER A 24 -12.47 -15.31 10.33
N CYS A 25 -11.66 -15.53 9.29
CA CYS A 25 -12.09 -16.20 8.06
C CYS A 25 -11.52 -17.62 7.88
N GLY A 26 -10.56 -18.03 8.70
CA GLY A 26 -9.93 -19.36 8.62
C GLY A 26 -8.87 -19.51 7.53
N LEU A 27 -8.55 -18.46 6.77
CA LEU A 27 -7.46 -18.49 5.78
C LEU A 27 -6.11 -18.77 6.44
N THR A 28 -5.27 -19.54 5.75
CA THR A 28 -3.90 -19.84 6.17
C THR A 28 -2.90 -19.28 5.17
N TYR A 29 -1.87 -18.62 5.67
CA TYR A 29 -0.79 -18.03 4.89
C TYR A 29 0.54 -18.65 5.29
N THR A 30 1.37 -19.01 4.32
CA THR A 30 2.79 -19.20 4.59
C THR A 30 3.47 -17.84 4.82
N GLU A 31 4.62 -17.83 5.48
CA GLU A 31 5.39 -16.60 5.70
C GLU A 31 5.74 -15.89 4.37
N SER A 32 6.10 -16.66 3.34
CA SER A 32 6.46 -16.13 2.02
C SER A 32 5.27 -15.62 1.20
N GLN A 33 4.07 -16.18 1.40
CA GLN A 33 2.85 -15.65 0.81
C GLN A 33 2.48 -14.32 1.46
N LEU A 34 2.45 -14.31 2.80
CA LEU A 34 2.07 -13.13 3.55
C LEU A 34 3.01 -11.95 3.27
N SER A 35 4.32 -12.19 3.18
CA SER A 35 5.28 -11.14 2.85
C SER A 35 5.06 -10.56 1.45
N LYS A 36 4.85 -11.41 0.44
CA LYS A 36 4.56 -10.97 -0.94
C LYS A 36 3.24 -10.22 -1.07
N GLU A 37 2.23 -10.61 -0.31
CA GLU A 37 0.94 -9.92 -0.32
C GLU A 37 1.03 -8.56 0.34
N LEU A 38 1.72 -8.47 1.48
CA LEU A 38 1.98 -7.19 2.14
C LEU A 38 2.83 -6.27 1.26
N GLU A 39 3.90 -6.78 0.64
CA GLU A 39 4.74 -6.01 -0.29
C GLU A 39 3.90 -5.43 -1.43
N ARG A 40 3.03 -6.23 -2.07
CA ARG A 40 2.14 -5.74 -3.13
C ARG A 40 1.16 -4.67 -2.66
N LEU A 41 0.68 -4.76 -1.41
CA LEU A 41 -0.22 -3.74 -0.86
C LEU A 41 0.52 -2.42 -0.66
N TYR A 42 1.69 -2.46 -0.02
CA TYR A 42 2.48 -1.24 0.22
C TYR A 42 2.97 -0.60 -1.09
N SER A 43 3.45 -1.38 -2.07
CA SER A 43 3.89 -0.82 -3.35
C SER A 43 2.77 -0.09 -4.11
N ARG A 44 1.52 -0.54 -3.99
CA ARG A 44 0.37 0.15 -4.61
C ARG A 44 0.11 1.51 -3.96
N ASP A 45 0.23 1.60 -2.64
CA ASP A 45 0.04 2.85 -1.91
C ASP A 45 1.14 3.87 -2.28
N ASP A 46 2.39 3.41 -2.41
CA ASP A 46 3.53 4.23 -2.83
C ASP A 46 3.32 4.80 -4.25
N ASP A 47 2.87 3.96 -5.20
CA ASP A 47 2.57 4.38 -6.58
C ASP A 47 1.46 5.45 -6.63
N GLU A 48 0.41 5.32 -5.82
CA GLU A 48 -0.68 6.31 -5.77
C GLU A 48 -0.22 7.63 -5.14
N GLU A 49 0.58 7.57 -4.08
CA GLU A 49 1.12 8.76 -3.46
C GLU A 49 2.06 9.51 -4.40
N GLU A 50 2.94 8.79 -5.11
CA GLU A 50 3.83 9.36 -6.11
C GLU A 50 3.05 10.06 -7.23
N LYS A 51 2.03 9.39 -7.79
CA LYS A 51 1.15 9.98 -8.81
C LYS A 51 0.46 11.25 -8.31
N ARG A 52 0.04 11.27 -7.04
CA ARG A 52 -0.56 12.47 -6.43
C ARG A 52 0.46 13.61 -6.32
N ARG A 53 1.70 13.31 -5.91
CA ARG A 53 2.79 14.31 -5.83
C ARG A 53 3.12 14.89 -7.21
N GLN A 54 3.21 14.05 -8.24
CA GLN A 54 3.46 14.48 -9.62
C GLN A 54 2.38 15.43 -10.12
N ARG A 55 1.09 15.08 -9.99
CA ARG A 55 -0.03 15.96 -10.38
C ARG A 55 0.00 17.32 -9.68
N ASN A 56 0.36 17.34 -8.40
CA ASN A 56 0.46 18.58 -7.64
C ASN A 56 1.62 19.46 -8.14
N GLN A 57 2.78 18.86 -8.46
CA GLN A 57 3.94 19.58 -9.02
C GLN A 57 3.59 20.14 -10.40
N GLU A 58 3.02 19.35 -11.31
CA GLU A 58 2.60 19.81 -12.63
C GLU A 58 1.63 21.00 -12.55
N TYR A 59 0.66 20.94 -11.64
CA TYR A 59 -0.27 22.04 -11.41
C TYR A 59 0.43 23.30 -10.89
N LEU A 60 1.35 23.15 -9.94
CA LEU A 60 2.17 24.23 -9.39
C LEU A 60 3.06 24.88 -10.46
N GLU A 61 3.69 24.07 -11.31
CA GLU A 61 4.53 24.53 -12.41
C GLU A 61 3.72 25.29 -13.47
N TRP A 62 2.57 24.75 -13.89
CA TRP A 62 1.67 25.42 -14.82
C TRP A 62 1.22 26.78 -14.28
N TRP A 63 0.77 26.82 -13.02
CA TRP A 63 0.27 28.04 -12.40
C TRP A 63 1.35 29.10 -12.19
N THR A 64 2.55 28.69 -11.76
CA THR A 64 3.68 29.62 -11.58
C THR A 64 4.25 30.10 -12.90
N SER A 65 4.18 29.31 -13.97
CA SER A 65 4.56 29.73 -15.32
C SER A 65 3.59 30.80 -15.85
N ASN A 66 2.28 30.57 -15.72
CA ASN A 66 1.24 31.55 -16.09
C ASN A 66 1.44 32.91 -15.39
N LYS A 67 1.75 32.89 -14.08
CA LYS A 67 2.04 34.12 -13.32
C LYS A 67 3.31 34.85 -13.75
N LYS A 68 4.33 34.12 -14.22
CA LYS A 68 5.56 34.74 -14.75
C LYS A 68 5.30 35.41 -16.09
N ASP A 69 4.50 34.79 -16.94
CA ASP A 69 4.10 35.35 -18.24
C ASP A 69 3.22 36.61 -18.07
N GLN A 70 2.33 36.63 -17.08
CA GLN A 70 1.47 37.78 -16.80
C GLN A 70 2.23 39.04 -16.29
N ARG A 71 3.46 38.85 -15.77
CA ARG A 71 4.28 39.95 -15.20
C ARG A 71 5.27 40.56 -16.20
N ARG A 72 5.33 40.05 -17.43
CA ARG A 72 6.23 40.48 -18.50
C ARG A 72 5.51 41.40 -19.48
#